data_AF-A0A1X1EU73-F1
#
_entry.id   AF-A0A1X1EU73-F1
#
_cell.length_a   1.000
_cell.length_b   1.000
_cell.length_c   1.000
_cell.angle_alpha   90.00
_cell.angle_beta   90.00
_cell.angle_gamma   90.00
#
_symmetry.space_group_name_H-M   'P 1'
#
loop_
_entity.id
_entity.type
_entity.pdbx_description
1 polymer ?
#
loop_
_entity_poly.entity_id
_entity_poly.type
_entity_poly.pdbx_seq_one_letter_code
_entity_poly.pdbx_strand_id
1 'polypeptide(L)'
;MKIAMRLALLSALAFSGSLMAQTFVYVSEASDGNIARYALNDKTGALTLLGQTSAGGKVMPMALSPDHHRLYAAIRSQPLRLVSWTIDAHSGDLTQATEVAAAASYPYISVDNRGRFLLGASYDGDVVHVYRLAKDGKVEAPPVAAYKTGHVAHSVITDATGHSVYVGNLGVDRVLQLNLTPDGSLTPIGNGYVATAAENGPRHSVMSPDNRYLYNVGEMGGVITQFKRQPNGALDKVAEWPNAVAAKYQLQHGRERPANYNDPTPRIWSADIRITPNGHFLYVTERTSSTVTGYRVNKDDGKLTLIGSWPVEKQPRGIAISQDGKWLVASGEKSDVTGSYAINPHSGVLKKVGSAPAGGDANWVTMVTFN
;
A
#
# COMPACT_ATOMS: atom_id res chain seq x y z
N MET A 1 -46.14 59.17 -26.01
CA MET A 1 -44.83 59.14 -26.70
C MET A 1 -43.80 58.53 -25.73
N LYS A 2 -43.39 57.29 -26.08
CA LYS A 2 -42.37 56.38 -25.52
C LYS A 2 -41.72 56.65 -24.14
N ILE A 3 -42.00 55.74 -23.20
CA ILE A 3 -41.23 55.46 -21.98
C ILE A 3 -40.01 54.61 -22.38
N ALA A 4 -38.79 55.04 -22.06
CA ALA A 4 -37.57 54.28 -22.31
C ALA A 4 -37.04 53.69 -20.99
N MET A 5 -37.28 52.39 -20.80
CA MET A 5 -36.75 51.60 -19.69
C MET A 5 -35.33 51.13 -20.07
N ARG A 6 -34.30 51.63 -19.39
CA ARG A 6 -32.92 51.14 -19.55
C ARG A 6 -32.76 49.88 -18.71
N LEU A 7 -32.70 48.73 -19.37
CA LEU A 7 -32.35 47.45 -18.77
C LEU A 7 -30.81 47.39 -18.63
N ALA A 8 -30.31 47.41 -17.40
CA ALA A 8 -28.91 47.12 -17.12
C ALA A 8 -28.72 45.59 -17.12
N LEU A 9 -28.06 45.06 -18.15
CA LEU A 9 -27.59 43.67 -18.17
C LEU A 9 -26.39 43.56 -17.21
N LEU A 10 -26.60 42.96 -16.03
CA LEU A 10 -25.49 42.43 -15.24
C LEU A 10 -25.03 41.13 -15.90
N SER A 11 -23.91 41.18 -16.61
CA SER A 11 -23.15 40.01 -17.01
C SER A 11 -22.51 39.37 -15.78
N ALA A 12 -23.11 38.30 -15.26
CA ALA A 12 -22.47 37.43 -14.28
C ALA A 12 -21.34 36.67 -14.97
N LEU A 13 -20.09 37.08 -14.76
CA LEU A 13 -18.94 36.23 -15.04
C LEU A 13 -18.98 35.08 -14.02
N ALA A 14 -19.47 33.92 -14.45
CA ALA A 14 -19.17 32.67 -13.77
C ALA A 14 -17.67 32.44 -13.90
N PHE A 15 -16.92 32.72 -12.83
CA PHE A 15 -15.58 32.18 -12.69
C PHE A 15 -15.72 30.65 -12.62
N SER A 16 -15.56 29.99 -13.76
CA SER A 16 -15.20 28.58 -13.80
C SER A 16 -13.81 28.48 -13.19
N GLY A 17 -13.73 28.41 -11.87
CA GLY A 17 -12.52 27.95 -11.21
C GLY A 17 -12.21 26.59 -11.81
N SER A 18 -11.07 26.47 -12.49
CA SER A 18 -10.52 25.17 -12.84
C SER A 18 -10.56 24.33 -11.58
N LEU A 19 -11.35 23.25 -11.55
CA LEU A 19 -11.22 22.25 -10.50
C LEU A 19 -9.75 21.80 -10.55
N MET A 20 -8.97 22.28 -9.61
CA MET A 20 -7.64 21.75 -9.40
C MET A 20 -7.86 20.36 -8.84
N ALA A 21 -7.20 19.37 -9.43
CA ALA A 21 -7.18 18.03 -8.87
C ALA A 21 -6.84 18.11 -7.38
N GLN A 22 -7.58 17.39 -6.55
CA GLN A 22 -7.37 17.37 -5.12
C GLN A 22 -6.90 15.98 -4.72
N THR A 23 -5.68 15.92 -4.21
CA THR A 23 -5.11 14.69 -3.66
C THR A 23 -5.39 14.61 -2.15
N PHE A 24 -5.99 13.51 -1.71
CA PHE A 24 -6.19 13.16 -0.31
C PHE A 24 -5.31 11.98 0.07
N VAL A 25 -4.69 12.07 1.24
CA VAL A 25 -3.88 11.00 1.84
C VAL A 25 -4.60 10.49 3.07
N TYR A 26 -4.69 9.17 3.19
CA TYR A 26 -5.22 8.48 4.36
C TYR A 26 -4.11 7.72 5.06
N VAL A 27 -3.97 7.93 6.36
CA VAL A 27 -2.99 7.26 7.21
C VAL A 27 -3.71 6.51 8.33
N SER A 28 -3.39 5.23 8.49
CA SER A 28 -3.91 4.43 9.60
C SER A 28 -3.11 4.72 10.86
N GLU A 29 -3.77 5.16 11.93
CA GLU A 29 -3.22 5.47 13.26
C GLU A 29 -3.69 4.37 14.23
N ALA A 30 -2.95 3.26 14.23
CA ALA A 30 -3.51 2.00 14.71
C ALA A 30 -3.76 1.97 16.22
N SER A 31 -2.90 2.57 17.04
CA SER A 31 -3.12 2.60 18.49
C SER A 31 -4.30 3.48 18.87
N ASP A 32 -4.57 4.50 18.08
CA ASP A 32 -5.61 5.48 18.34
C ASP A 32 -6.96 5.04 17.76
N GLY A 33 -6.94 4.05 16.86
CA GLY A 33 -8.13 3.51 16.21
C GLY A 33 -8.72 4.46 15.17
N ASN A 34 -7.88 5.32 14.59
CA ASN A 34 -8.27 6.37 13.67
C ASN A 34 -7.66 6.17 12.27
N ILE A 35 -8.33 6.73 11.28
CA ILE A 35 -7.78 6.99 9.96
C ILE A 35 -7.66 8.51 9.83
N ALA A 36 -6.44 9.04 9.85
CA ALA A 36 -6.20 10.45 9.58
C ALA A 36 -6.28 10.74 8.08
N ARG A 37 -6.85 11.89 7.76
CA ARG A 37 -6.97 12.41 6.39
C ARG A 37 -6.20 13.70 6.23
N TYR A 38 -5.43 13.79 5.15
CA TYR A 38 -4.66 14.98 4.80
C TYR A 38 -5.00 15.45 3.38
N ALA A 39 -4.96 16.77 3.15
CA ALA A 39 -4.79 17.32 1.82
C ALA A 39 -3.29 17.31 1.47
N LEU A 40 -2.95 16.82 0.28
CA LEU A 40 -1.64 16.98 -0.32
C LEU A 40 -1.68 18.14 -1.32
N ASN A 41 -0.81 19.12 -1.15
CA ASN A 41 -0.66 20.21 -2.11
C ASN A 41 0.13 19.72 -3.34
N ASP A 42 -0.51 19.58 -4.49
CA ASP A 42 0.13 19.01 -5.69
C ASP A 42 1.29 19.84 -6.27
N LYS A 43 1.43 21.12 -5.85
CA LYS A 43 2.52 22.00 -6.29
C LYS A 43 3.73 21.94 -5.36
N THR A 44 3.50 21.86 -4.04
CA THR A 44 4.55 21.97 -3.03
C THR A 44 4.84 20.66 -2.31
N GLY A 45 3.94 19.69 -2.38
CA GLY A 45 3.96 18.45 -1.61
C GLY A 45 3.64 18.63 -0.14
N ALA A 46 3.23 19.82 0.31
CA ALA A 46 2.87 20.06 1.70
C ALA A 46 1.63 19.24 2.09
N LEU A 47 1.65 18.67 3.30
CA LEU A 47 0.51 17.98 3.90
C LEU A 47 -0.23 18.92 4.84
N THR A 48 -1.56 18.87 4.83
CA THR A 48 -2.41 19.56 5.81
C THR A 48 -3.40 18.56 6.38
N LEU A 49 -3.35 18.33 7.70
CA LEU A 49 -4.32 17.48 8.39
C LEU A 49 -5.71 18.11 8.28
N LEU A 50 -6.67 17.34 7.74
CA LEU A 50 -8.05 17.77 7.56
C LEU A 50 -8.96 17.24 8.67
N GLY A 51 -8.66 16.06 9.19
CA GLY A 51 -9.44 15.43 10.25
C GLY A 51 -9.09 13.95 10.41
N GLN A 52 -9.79 13.30 11.35
CA GLN A 52 -9.63 11.90 11.66
C GLN A 52 -11.01 11.22 11.64
N THR A 53 -11.06 10.01 11.11
CA THR A 53 -12.25 9.15 11.14
C THR A 53 -12.00 8.01 12.11
N SER A 54 -12.85 7.86 13.12
CA SER A 54 -12.81 6.70 14.02
C SER A 54 -13.15 5.43 13.23
N ALA A 55 -12.23 4.47 13.23
CA ALA A 55 -12.38 3.17 12.56
C ALA A 55 -12.51 2.00 13.54
N GLY A 56 -12.13 2.22 14.81
CA GLY A 56 -12.08 1.20 15.86
C GLY A 56 -10.67 0.69 16.13
N GLY A 57 -10.52 -0.12 17.18
CA GLY A 57 -9.20 -0.52 17.69
C GLY A 57 -8.29 -1.19 16.65
N LYS A 58 -7.02 -0.75 16.57
CA LYS A 58 -6.00 -1.34 15.71
C LYS A 58 -6.44 -1.50 14.25
N VAL A 59 -7.04 -0.46 13.68
CA VAL A 59 -7.12 -0.26 12.22
C VAL A 59 -5.70 -0.27 11.66
N MET A 60 -5.47 -1.03 10.59
CA MET A 60 -4.11 -1.15 10.05
C MET A 60 -4.10 -1.22 8.52
N PRO A 61 -4.15 -2.39 7.85
CA PRO A 61 -4.03 -2.37 6.41
C PRO A 61 -5.26 -1.74 5.79
N MET A 62 -5.02 -0.87 4.83
CA MET A 62 -6.06 -0.22 4.04
C MET A 62 -5.88 -0.54 2.55
N ALA A 63 -7.00 -0.70 1.84
CA ALA A 63 -7.04 -0.90 0.40
C ALA A 63 -8.12 -0.01 -0.22
N LEU A 64 -7.86 0.50 -1.43
CA LEU A 64 -8.84 1.26 -2.20
C LEU A 64 -9.58 0.35 -3.18
N SER A 65 -10.83 0.66 -3.48
CA SER A 65 -11.48 0.14 -4.69
C SER A 65 -10.76 0.64 -5.95
N PRO A 66 -10.84 -0.07 -7.09
CA PRO A 66 -10.17 0.36 -8.33
C PRO A 66 -10.62 1.73 -8.86
N ASP A 67 -11.85 2.15 -8.53
CA ASP A 67 -12.39 3.47 -8.87
C ASP A 67 -12.03 4.58 -7.86
N HIS A 68 -11.29 4.22 -6.80
CA HIS A 68 -10.86 5.11 -5.71
C HIS A 68 -12.00 5.79 -4.93
N HIS A 69 -13.24 5.30 -5.05
CA HIS A 69 -14.39 5.86 -4.30
C HIS A 69 -14.70 5.12 -2.99
N ARG A 70 -13.99 4.03 -2.70
CA ARG A 70 -14.12 3.28 -1.45
C ARG A 70 -12.78 2.97 -0.82
N LEU A 71 -12.75 3.08 0.50
CA LEU A 71 -11.64 2.65 1.34
C LEU A 71 -12.09 1.44 2.15
N TYR A 72 -11.31 0.37 2.14
CA TYR A 72 -11.47 -0.81 2.99
C TYR A 72 -10.35 -0.81 4.02
N ALA A 73 -10.62 -1.25 5.25
CA ALA A 73 -9.61 -1.46 6.27
C ALA A 73 -9.87 -2.72 7.09
N ALA A 74 -8.80 -3.35 7.57
CA ALA A 74 -8.90 -4.41 8.57
C ALA A 74 -8.65 -3.85 9.99
N ILE A 75 -9.56 -4.20 10.89
CA ILE A 75 -9.49 -3.93 12.33
C ILE A 75 -8.94 -5.18 13.00
N ARG A 76 -7.72 -5.09 13.53
CA ARG A 76 -6.94 -6.25 13.99
C ARG A 76 -7.06 -6.56 15.49
N SER A 77 -7.72 -5.70 16.26
CA SER A 77 -8.10 -6.01 17.65
C SER A 77 -9.40 -6.79 17.69
N GLN A 78 -9.62 -7.59 18.74
CA GLN A 78 -10.90 -8.30 18.91
C GLN A 78 -12.05 -7.32 19.23
N PRO A 79 -13.25 -7.51 18.66
CA PRO A 79 -13.58 -8.46 17.59
C PRO A 79 -12.95 -8.05 16.26
N LEU A 80 -12.40 -9.03 15.54
CA LEU A 80 -11.77 -8.81 14.23
C LEU A 80 -12.81 -8.42 13.18
N ARG A 81 -12.55 -7.34 12.42
CA ARG A 81 -13.53 -6.78 11.48
C ARG A 81 -12.88 -6.31 10.18
N LEU A 82 -13.67 -6.36 9.12
CA LEU A 82 -13.42 -5.62 7.87
C LEU A 82 -14.43 -4.49 7.81
N VAL A 83 -13.94 -3.26 7.63
CA VAL A 83 -14.77 -2.06 7.56
C VAL A 83 -14.50 -1.36 6.23
N SER A 84 -15.52 -0.72 5.68
CA SER A 84 -15.39 0.08 4.46
C SER A 84 -16.10 1.42 4.59
N TRP A 85 -15.60 2.40 3.85
CA TRP A 85 -16.14 3.76 3.75
C TRP A 85 -16.27 4.16 2.30
N THR A 86 -17.28 4.96 1.97
CA THR A 86 -17.28 5.78 0.75
C THR A 86 -16.44 7.02 0.96
N ILE A 87 -15.75 7.46 -0.09
CA ILE A 87 -14.91 8.65 -0.09
C ILE A 87 -15.66 9.80 -0.77
N ASP A 88 -15.87 10.90 -0.06
CA ASP A 88 -16.35 12.14 -0.68
C ASP A 88 -15.24 12.73 -1.58
N ALA A 89 -15.55 12.94 -2.86
CA ALA A 89 -14.55 13.36 -3.84
C ALA A 89 -14.10 14.83 -3.66
N HIS A 90 -14.87 15.64 -2.94
CA HIS A 90 -14.60 17.07 -2.75
C HIS A 90 -13.86 17.36 -1.44
N SER A 91 -14.21 16.68 -0.35
CA SER A 91 -13.63 16.89 0.98
C SER A 91 -12.67 15.78 1.41
N GLY A 92 -12.75 14.62 0.75
CA GLY A 92 -12.08 13.38 1.14
C GLY A 92 -12.70 12.70 2.36
N ASP A 93 -13.82 13.19 2.89
CA ASP A 93 -14.46 12.60 4.07
C ASP A 93 -14.82 11.12 3.86
N LEU A 94 -14.66 10.34 4.92
CA LEU A 94 -15.00 8.93 4.96
C LEU A 94 -16.37 8.75 5.62
N THR A 95 -17.33 8.21 4.86
CA THR A 95 -18.65 7.82 5.41
C THR A 95 -18.73 6.30 5.47
N GLN A 96 -18.93 5.73 6.67
CA GLN A 96 -18.94 4.28 6.86
C GLN A 96 -20.05 3.63 6.03
N ALA A 97 -19.68 2.63 5.24
CA ALA A 97 -20.56 1.95 4.30
C ALA A 97 -20.92 0.53 4.76
N THR A 98 -19.95 -0.24 5.26
CA THR A 98 -20.18 -1.63 5.70
C THR A 98 -19.15 -2.03 6.75
N GLU A 99 -19.59 -2.86 7.68
CA GLU A 99 -18.77 -3.53 8.68
C GLU A 99 -19.19 -5.01 8.74
N VAL A 100 -18.24 -5.92 8.60
CA VAL A 100 -18.46 -7.37 8.70
C VAL A 100 -17.39 -8.02 9.57
N ALA A 101 -17.71 -9.19 10.13
CA ALA A 101 -16.73 -9.99 10.85
C ALA A 101 -15.60 -10.44 9.91
N ALA A 102 -14.35 -10.27 10.35
CA ALA A 102 -13.19 -10.84 9.68
C ALA A 102 -12.97 -12.28 10.18
N ALA A 103 -12.65 -13.19 9.26
CA ALA A 103 -12.39 -14.59 9.57
C ALA A 103 -11.02 -14.82 10.22
N ALA A 104 -10.10 -13.86 10.08
CA ALA A 104 -8.79 -13.86 10.71
C ALA A 104 -8.23 -12.42 10.86
N SER A 105 -7.10 -12.27 11.55
CA SER A 105 -6.39 -10.98 11.65
C SER A 105 -5.53 -10.78 10.41
N TYR A 106 -5.80 -9.73 9.64
CA TYR A 106 -5.09 -9.48 8.39
C TYR A 106 -4.04 -8.37 8.58
N PRO A 107 -2.72 -8.63 8.52
CA PRO A 107 -1.71 -7.59 8.34
C PRO A 107 -1.75 -6.90 6.97
N TYR A 108 -2.46 -7.47 5.99
CA TYR A 108 -2.53 -6.97 4.62
C TYR A 108 -3.86 -7.33 3.98
N ILE A 109 -4.48 -6.36 3.32
CA ILE A 109 -5.65 -6.55 2.47
C ILE A 109 -5.42 -5.88 1.10
N SER A 110 -6.07 -6.39 0.06
CA SER A 110 -6.08 -5.80 -1.28
C SER A 110 -7.41 -6.05 -1.97
N VAL A 111 -7.86 -5.10 -2.79
CA VAL A 111 -8.96 -5.34 -3.73
C VAL A 111 -8.38 -5.82 -5.06
N ASP A 112 -9.00 -6.81 -5.71
CA ASP A 112 -8.56 -7.19 -7.05
C ASP A 112 -8.80 -6.06 -8.05
N ASN A 113 -7.99 -5.98 -9.11
CA ASN A 113 -8.08 -4.89 -10.09
C ASN A 113 -9.44 -4.75 -10.79
N ARG A 114 -10.34 -5.74 -10.67
CA ARG A 114 -11.71 -5.69 -11.21
C ARG A 114 -12.78 -5.31 -10.18
N GLY A 115 -12.41 -5.09 -8.92
CA GLY A 115 -13.34 -4.69 -7.86
C GLY A 115 -14.36 -5.76 -7.48
N ARG A 116 -14.02 -7.04 -7.69
CA ARG A 116 -14.90 -8.20 -7.44
C ARG A 116 -14.64 -8.82 -6.07
N PHE A 117 -13.43 -8.70 -5.55
CA PHE A 117 -12.98 -9.39 -4.36
C PHE A 117 -12.09 -8.52 -3.48
N LEU A 118 -12.25 -8.66 -2.17
CA LEU A 118 -11.31 -8.19 -1.16
C LEU A 118 -10.55 -9.41 -0.63
N LEU A 119 -9.23 -9.41 -0.81
CA LEU A 119 -8.34 -10.48 -0.37
C LEU A 119 -7.65 -10.05 0.93
N GLY A 120 -7.49 -10.99 1.87
CA GLY A 120 -6.76 -10.77 3.12
C GLY A 120 -5.75 -11.88 3.38
N ALA A 121 -4.48 -11.52 3.55
CA ALA A 121 -3.44 -12.45 4.02
C ALA A 121 -3.40 -12.42 5.55
N SER A 122 -3.40 -13.58 6.19
CA SER A 122 -3.36 -13.73 7.64
C SER A 122 -1.99 -14.26 8.07
N TYR A 123 -1.28 -13.45 8.87
CA TYR A 123 0.05 -13.78 9.41
C TYR A 123 -0.03 -15.00 10.32
N ASP A 124 -0.88 -14.94 11.34
CA ASP A 124 -0.97 -15.95 12.39
C ASP A 124 -1.84 -17.15 11.98
N GLY A 125 -2.60 -17.01 10.89
CA GLY A 125 -3.55 -18.02 10.43
C GLY A 125 -3.07 -18.85 9.23
N ASP A 126 -1.90 -18.56 8.68
CA ASP A 126 -1.32 -19.26 7.52
C ASP A 126 -2.29 -19.43 6.34
N VAL A 127 -3.08 -18.36 6.09
CA VAL A 127 -4.20 -18.41 5.16
C VAL A 127 -4.37 -17.10 4.40
N VAL A 128 -4.77 -17.21 3.15
CA VAL A 128 -5.40 -16.12 2.40
C VAL A 128 -6.90 -16.37 2.32
N HIS A 129 -7.69 -15.38 2.70
CA HIS A 129 -9.13 -15.37 2.52
C HIS A 129 -9.53 -14.47 1.36
N VAL A 130 -10.57 -14.86 0.64
CA VAL A 130 -11.18 -14.08 -0.44
C VAL A 130 -12.62 -13.79 -0.08
N TYR A 131 -12.97 -12.51 0.05
CA TYR A 131 -14.33 -12.03 0.26
C TYR A 131 -14.89 -11.51 -1.06
N ARG A 132 -16.15 -11.83 -1.35
CA ARG A 132 -16.83 -11.23 -2.50
C ARG A 132 -17.19 -9.78 -2.17
N LEU A 133 -17.04 -8.91 -3.16
CA LEU A 133 -17.59 -7.57 -3.13
C LEU A 133 -18.90 -7.58 -3.91
N ALA A 134 -19.96 -7.10 -3.28
CA ALA A 134 -21.24 -6.85 -3.94
C ALA A 134 -21.07 -5.79 -5.03
N LYS A 135 -22.07 -5.65 -5.92
CA LYS A 135 -22.04 -4.64 -7.01
C LYS A 135 -21.90 -3.22 -6.50
N ASP A 136 -22.41 -2.93 -5.31
CA ASP A 136 -22.26 -1.64 -4.63
C ASP A 136 -20.97 -1.56 -3.80
N GLY A 137 -20.04 -2.51 -3.94
CA GLY A 137 -18.73 -2.52 -3.29
C GLY A 137 -18.74 -2.97 -1.82
N LYS A 138 -19.89 -3.39 -1.27
CA LYS A 138 -19.94 -3.90 0.11
C LYS A 138 -19.27 -5.26 0.23
N VAL A 139 -18.59 -5.50 1.35
CA VAL A 139 -17.95 -6.79 1.64
C VAL A 139 -19.02 -7.81 2.05
N GLU A 140 -19.05 -8.96 1.39
CA GLU A 140 -19.92 -10.08 1.74
C GLU A 140 -19.15 -11.08 2.61
N ALA A 141 -19.68 -11.39 3.80
CA ALA A 141 -19.14 -12.39 4.72
C ALA A 141 -20.10 -13.59 4.86
N PRO A 142 -19.59 -14.83 5.08
CA PRO A 142 -18.19 -15.23 5.26
C PRO A 142 -17.37 -15.17 3.95
N PRO A 143 -16.02 -15.32 4.00
CA PRO A 143 -15.21 -15.38 2.77
C PRO A 143 -15.68 -16.53 1.87
N VAL A 144 -15.65 -16.31 0.55
CA VAL A 144 -16.02 -17.30 -0.47
C VAL A 144 -14.92 -18.32 -0.73
N ALA A 145 -13.68 -18.03 -0.34
CA ALA A 145 -12.57 -18.96 -0.43
C ALA A 145 -11.54 -18.74 0.69
N ALA A 146 -10.83 -19.83 1.01
CA ALA A 146 -9.67 -19.85 1.90
C ALA A 146 -8.58 -20.70 1.24
N TYR A 147 -7.34 -20.21 1.23
CA TYR A 147 -6.19 -20.93 0.70
C TYR A 147 -5.10 -21.01 1.77
N LYS A 148 -4.72 -22.23 2.17
CA LYS A 148 -3.61 -22.46 3.11
C LYS A 148 -2.28 -22.11 2.45
N THR A 149 -1.56 -21.17 3.01
CA THR A 149 -0.34 -20.61 2.41
C THR A 149 0.93 -21.29 2.90
N GLY A 150 0.85 -21.95 4.06
CA GLY A 150 2.01 -22.28 4.86
C GLY A 150 2.43 -21.12 5.76
N HIS A 151 3.41 -21.38 6.63
CA HIS A 151 3.81 -20.51 7.75
C HIS A 151 3.98 -19.03 7.33
N VAL A 152 3.18 -18.15 7.91
CA VAL A 152 3.25 -16.69 7.87
C VAL A 152 3.00 -16.05 6.50
N ALA A 153 1.73 -15.97 6.10
CA ALA A 153 1.32 -15.12 4.97
C ALA A 153 1.30 -13.65 5.38
N HIS A 154 2.11 -12.82 4.73
CA HIS A 154 2.24 -11.41 5.11
C HIS A 154 1.54 -10.45 4.15
N SER A 155 1.47 -10.75 2.86
CA SER A 155 0.80 -9.89 1.88
C SER A 155 0.10 -10.68 0.80
N VAL A 156 -0.91 -10.08 0.17
CA VAL A 156 -1.60 -10.63 -0.99
C VAL A 156 -1.87 -9.49 -1.98
N ILE A 157 -1.47 -9.66 -3.24
CA ILE A 157 -1.77 -8.70 -4.31
C ILE A 157 -2.27 -9.43 -5.56
N THR A 158 -2.96 -8.71 -6.44
CA THR A 158 -3.34 -9.22 -7.76
C THR A 158 -2.47 -8.62 -8.87
N ASP A 159 -2.39 -9.33 -9.99
CA ASP A 159 -1.87 -8.75 -11.22
C ASP A 159 -2.84 -7.70 -11.80
N ALA A 160 -2.38 -6.94 -12.80
CA ALA A 160 -3.19 -5.88 -13.40
C ALA A 160 -4.45 -6.41 -14.09
N THR A 161 -4.47 -7.68 -14.49
CA THR A 161 -5.64 -8.31 -15.12
C THR A 161 -6.67 -8.81 -14.10
N GLY A 162 -6.33 -8.97 -12.82
CA GLY A 162 -7.21 -9.53 -11.80
C GLY A 162 -7.45 -11.04 -11.93
N HIS A 163 -6.53 -11.76 -12.60
CA HIS A 163 -6.60 -13.22 -12.80
C HIS A 163 -5.57 -13.97 -11.96
N SER A 164 -4.48 -13.33 -11.58
CA SER A 164 -3.40 -13.96 -10.81
C SER A 164 -3.23 -13.26 -9.48
N VAL A 165 -2.97 -14.06 -8.44
CA VAL A 165 -2.76 -13.63 -7.06
C VAL A 165 -1.37 -14.04 -6.63
N TYR A 166 -0.67 -13.12 -5.97
CA TYR A 166 0.67 -13.35 -5.45
C TYR A 166 0.70 -13.09 -3.96
N VAL A 167 1.26 -14.03 -3.20
CA VAL A 167 1.28 -13.98 -1.73
C VAL A 167 2.71 -13.98 -1.23
N GLY A 168 3.12 -12.93 -0.51
CA GLY A 168 4.40 -12.92 0.19
C GLY A 168 4.29 -13.78 1.44
N ASN A 169 5.04 -14.89 1.49
CA ASN A 169 5.01 -15.85 2.59
C ASN A 169 6.33 -15.83 3.35
N LEU A 170 6.35 -15.12 4.47
CA LEU A 170 7.55 -14.79 5.24
C LEU A 170 8.18 -16.04 5.83
N GLY A 171 7.38 -16.94 6.41
CA GLY A 171 7.88 -18.05 7.23
C GLY A 171 8.48 -19.21 6.44
N VAL A 172 8.43 -19.17 5.11
CA VAL A 172 8.86 -20.28 4.23
C VAL A 172 9.68 -19.84 3.02
N ASP A 173 10.07 -18.56 2.95
CA ASP A 173 10.85 -17.96 1.85
C ASP A 173 10.26 -18.18 0.45
N ARG A 174 8.96 -17.94 0.31
CA ARG A 174 8.24 -18.11 -0.96
C ARG A 174 7.36 -16.92 -1.29
N VAL A 175 7.23 -16.67 -2.59
CA VAL A 175 6.08 -15.96 -3.16
C VAL A 175 5.16 -17.01 -3.76
N LEU A 176 3.93 -17.14 -3.23
CA LEU A 176 2.92 -18.01 -3.84
C LEU A 176 2.39 -17.37 -5.13
N GLN A 177 1.99 -18.21 -6.08
CA GLN A 177 1.42 -17.81 -7.37
C GLN A 177 0.16 -18.62 -7.64
N LEU A 178 -0.99 -17.96 -7.66
CA LEU A 178 -2.31 -18.58 -7.70
C LEU A 178 -3.17 -17.95 -8.80
N ASN A 179 -4.07 -18.71 -9.40
CA ASN A 179 -5.16 -18.19 -10.21
C ASN A 179 -6.31 -17.75 -9.28
N LEU A 180 -6.94 -16.63 -9.61
CA LEU A 180 -8.21 -16.17 -9.04
C LEU A 180 -9.32 -16.39 -10.05
N THR A 181 -10.18 -17.35 -9.77
CA THR A 181 -11.29 -17.75 -10.64
C THR A 181 -12.47 -16.77 -10.53
N PRO A 182 -13.48 -16.85 -11.43
CA PRO A 182 -14.70 -16.04 -11.34
C PRO A 182 -15.52 -16.24 -10.06
N ASP A 183 -15.47 -17.43 -9.45
CA ASP A 183 -16.18 -17.72 -8.19
C ASP A 183 -15.39 -17.30 -6.94
N GLY A 184 -14.13 -16.86 -7.10
CA GLY A 184 -13.27 -16.39 -6.01
C GLY A 184 -12.35 -17.47 -5.45
N SER A 185 -12.42 -18.70 -5.95
CA SER A 185 -11.49 -19.76 -5.56
C SER A 185 -10.06 -19.46 -6.03
N LEU A 186 -9.09 -19.97 -5.25
CA LEU A 186 -7.67 -19.84 -5.50
C LEU A 186 -7.08 -21.21 -5.85
N THR A 187 -6.42 -21.31 -7.01
CA THR A 187 -5.76 -22.55 -7.45
C THR A 187 -4.30 -22.29 -7.78
N PRO A 188 -3.36 -23.21 -7.48
CA PRO A 188 -1.95 -22.98 -7.73
C PRO A 188 -1.64 -22.82 -9.23
N ILE A 189 -0.75 -21.89 -9.57
CA ILE A 189 -0.12 -21.81 -10.89
C ILE A 189 1.13 -22.69 -10.84
N GLY A 190 1.18 -23.75 -11.67
CA GLY A 190 2.27 -24.73 -11.64
C GLY A 190 2.41 -25.35 -10.26
N ASN A 191 3.61 -25.28 -9.67
CA ASN A 191 3.89 -25.78 -8.31
C ASN A 191 3.32 -24.89 -7.19
N GLY A 192 2.66 -23.77 -7.52
CA GLY A 192 1.98 -22.89 -6.58
C GLY A 192 2.85 -21.82 -5.93
N TYR A 193 4.17 -21.84 -6.14
CA TYR A 193 5.09 -20.85 -5.58
C TYR A 193 6.39 -20.73 -6.37
N VAL A 194 7.15 -19.69 -6.05
CA VAL A 194 8.57 -19.51 -6.41
C VAL A 194 9.35 -19.14 -5.16
N ALA A 195 10.52 -19.75 -4.96
CA ALA A 195 11.38 -19.46 -3.83
C ALA A 195 12.10 -18.10 -3.97
N THR A 196 12.26 -17.39 -2.86
CA THR A 196 13.11 -16.20 -2.76
C THR A 196 14.50 -16.57 -2.24
N ALA A 197 15.34 -15.57 -1.96
CA ALA A 197 16.54 -15.77 -1.15
C ALA A 197 16.19 -16.45 0.18
N ALA A 198 17.10 -17.30 0.66
CA ALA A 198 16.94 -18.02 1.92
C ALA A 198 16.97 -17.05 3.12
N GLU A 199 16.13 -17.32 4.11
CA GLU A 199 15.94 -16.52 5.32
C GLU A 199 15.55 -15.06 5.01
N ASN A 200 15.05 -14.77 3.81
CA ASN A 200 14.75 -13.40 3.41
C ASN A 200 13.44 -12.89 4.03
N GLY A 201 12.48 -13.78 4.24
CA GLY A 201 11.17 -13.46 4.78
C GLY A 201 10.30 -12.62 3.85
N PRO A 202 9.85 -13.14 2.69
CA PRO A 202 9.02 -12.43 1.73
C PRO A 202 7.83 -11.71 2.36
N ARG A 203 7.83 -10.39 2.26
CA ARG A 203 6.85 -9.53 2.94
C ARG A 203 5.88 -8.94 1.93
N HIS A 204 6.10 -7.71 1.50
CA HIS A 204 5.25 -7.01 0.53
C HIS A 204 5.78 -7.19 -0.89
N SER A 205 4.86 -7.20 -1.84
CA SER A 205 5.15 -7.22 -3.28
C SER A 205 4.57 -5.98 -3.96
N VAL A 206 5.19 -5.56 -5.06
CA VAL A 206 4.64 -4.57 -5.98
C VAL A 206 4.74 -5.07 -7.42
N MET A 207 3.68 -4.88 -8.20
CA MET A 207 3.65 -5.16 -9.64
C MET A 207 4.12 -3.93 -10.40
N SER A 208 4.92 -4.12 -11.45
CA SER A 208 5.27 -3.03 -12.37
C SER A 208 4.02 -2.53 -13.11
N PRO A 209 3.93 -1.24 -13.46
CA PRO A 209 2.74 -0.68 -14.12
C PRO A 209 2.38 -1.35 -15.45
N ASP A 210 3.38 -1.90 -16.15
CA ASP A 210 3.21 -2.66 -17.39
C ASP A 210 2.86 -4.15 -17.18
N ASN A 211 2.66 -4.58 -15.93
CA ASN A 211 2.31 -5.94 -15.51
C ASN A 211 3.34 -7.02 -15.92
N ARG A 212 4.59 -6.63 -16.20
CA ARG A 212 5.65 -7.55 -16.64
C ARG A 212 6.51 -8.09 -15.50
N TYR A 213 6.66 -7.35 -14.41
CA TYR A 213 7.55 -7.69 -13.31
C TYR A 213 6.88 -7.53 -11.97
N LEU A 214 7.17 -8.46 -11.06
CA LEU A 214 6.83 -8.36 -9.64
C LEU A 214 8.12 -8.24 -8.83
N TYR A 215 8.15 -7.31 -7.89
CA TYR A 215 9.25 -7.16 -6.94
C TYR A 215 8.74 -7.47 -5.54
N ASN A 216 9.39 -8.37 -4.83
CA ASN A 216 9.09 -8.67 -3.43
C ASN A 216 10.25 -8.28 -2.53
N VAL A 217 9.98 -7.58 -1.43
CA VAL A 217 10.97 -7.29 -0.39
C VAL A 217 10.87 -8.31 0.73
N GLY A 218 12.01 -8.84 1.17
CA GLY A 218 12.10 -9.64 2.39
C GLY A 218 12.23 -8.80 3.66
N GLU A 219 11.40 -9.08 4.66
CA GLU A 219 11.40 -8.42 5.97
C GLU A 219 12.71 -8.65 6.73
N MET A 220 13.28 -9.85 6.61
CA MET A 220 14.38 -10.32 7.45
C MET A 220 15.75 -10.17 6.78
N GLY A 221 15.83 -10.51 5.50
CA GLY A 221 17.06 -10.42 4.73
C GLY A 221 17.30 -9.04 4.10
N GLY A 222 16.25 -8.24 3.90
CA GLY A 222 16.38 -6.99 3.15
C GLY A 222 16.82 -7.21 1.70
N VAL A 223 16.48 -8.38 1.13
CA VAL A 223 16.74 -8.71 -0.27
C VAL A 223 15.46 -8.46 -1.07
N ILE A 224 15.58 -7.72 -2.17
CA ILE A 224 14.50 -7.57 -3.15
C ILE A 224 14.64 -8.68 -4.18
N THR A 225 13.61 -9.49 -4.37
CA THR A 225 13.55 -10.51 -5.41
C THR A 225 12.69 -10.01 -6.58
N GLN A 226 13.24 -10.01 -7.79
CA GLN A 226 12.50 -9.70 -9.01
C GLN A 226 12.03 -10.99 -9.68
N PHE A 227 10.77 -10.97 -10.08
CA PHE A 227 10.14 -12.00 -10.88
C PHE A 227 9.67 -11.42 -12.20
N LYS A 228 9.93 -12.11 -13.31
CA LYS A 228 9.28 -11.85 -14.59
C LYS A 228 7.96 -12.60 -14.61
N ARG A 229 6.87 -11.89 -14.89
CA ARG A 229 5.54 -12.47 -15.02
C ARG A 229 5.34 -13.02 -16.43
N GLN A 230 4.95 -14.29 -16.51
CA GLN A 230 4.56 -14.97 -17.73
C GLN A 230 3.11 -14.64 -18.11
N PRO A 231 2.71 -14.83 -19.39
CA PRO A 231 1.34 -14.54 -19.83
C PRO A 231 0.24 -15.24 -19.02
N ASN A 232 0.51 -16.48 -18.57
CA ASN A 232 -0.39 -17.26 -17.72
C ASN A 232 -0.36 -16.86 -16.23
N GLY A 233 0.41 -15.82 -15.87
CA GLY A 233 0.56 -15.35 -14.50
C GLY A 233 1.66 -16.04 -13.70
N ALA A 234 2.31 -17.09 -14.23
CA ALA A 234 3.44 -17.71 -13.57
C ALA A 234 4.61 -16.72 -13.41
N LEU A 235 5.43 -16.91 -12.40
CA LEU A 235 6.59 -16.09 -12.09
C LEU A 235 7.87 -16.86 -12.37
N ASP A 236 8.79 -16.23 -13.08
CA ASP A 236 10.19 -16.68 -13.18
C ASP A 236 11.05 -15.76 -12.32
N LYS A 237 11.77 -16.30 -11.33
CA LYS A 237 12.77 -15.52 -10.60
C LYS A 237 13.91 -15.15 -11.54
N VAL A 238 14.20 -13.85 -11.68
CA VAL A 238 15.19 -13.35 -12.64
C VAL A 238 16.39 -12.66 -11.99
N ALA A 239 16.24 -12.08 -10.79
CA ALA A 239 17.34 -11.41 -10.09
C ALA A 239 17.00 -11.12 -8.61
N GLU A 240 18.05 -10.86 -7.81
CA GLU A 240 17.97 -10.53 -6.39
C GLU A 240 18.92 -9.35 -6.06
N TRP A 241 18.50 -8.45 -5.16
CA TRP A 241 19.29 -7.29 -4.71
C TRP A 241 19.38 -7.25 -3.18
N PRO A 242 20.52 -7.64 -2.59
CA PRO A 242 20.69 -7.73 -1.14
C PRO A 242 21.10 -6.38 -0.51
N ASN A 243 20.49 -5.28 -0.96
CA ASN A 243 20.90 -3.94 -0.59
C ASN A 243 19.74 -2.99 -0.29
N ALA A 244 18.55 -3.52 0.04
CA ALA A 244 17.44 -2.67 0.52
C ALA A 244 17.80 -1.96 1.82
N VAL A 245 18.72 -2.56 2.59
CA VAL A 245 19.31 -1.99 3.80
C VAL A 245 20.78 -1.64 3.52
N ALA A 246 21.15 -0.39 3.75
CA ALA A 246 22.53 0.04 3.57
C ALA A 246 23.45 -0.56 4.65
N ALA A 247 24.58 -1.13 4.24
CA ALA A 247 25.55 -1.77 5.15
C ALA A 247 26.08 -0.84 6.26
N LYS A 248 26.07 0.48 6.03
CA LYS A 248 26.48 1.50 7.02
C LYS A 248 25.68 1.44 8.33
N TYR A 249 24.47 0.87 8.32
CA TYR A 249 23.65 0.71 9.52
C TYR A 249 24.05 -0.50 10.37
N GLN A 250 24.91 -1.39 9.86
CA GLN A 250 25.46 -2.54 10.60
C GLN A 250 24.38 -3.40 11.30
N LEU A 251 23.20 -3.52 10.68
CA LEU A 251 22.10 -4.30 11.23
C LEU A 251 22.38 -5.79 11.10
N GLN A 252 22.04 -6.56 12.14
CA GLN A 252 22.08 -8.01 12.05
C GLN A 252 20.94 -8.53 11.17
N HIS A 253 21.09 -9.76 10.68
CA HIS A 253 20.03 -10.45 9.96
C HIS A 253 18.72 -10.48 10.78
N GLY A 254 17.61 -10.23 10.11
CA GLY A 254 16.27 -10.20 10.70
C GLY A 254 15.81 -11.55 11.21
N ARG A 255 14.70 -11.54 11.95
CA ARG A 255 14.02 -12.74 12.42
C ARG A 255 12.53 -12.49 12.43
N GLU A 256 11.76 -13.58 12.40
CA GLU A 256 10.33 -13.55 12.63
C GLU A 256 10.03 -12.90 14.00
N ARG A 257 8.97 -12.09 14.06
CA ARG A 257 8.58 -11.35 15.27
C ARG A 257 7.20 -11.80 15.77
N PRO A 258 7.12 -12.92 16.52
CA PRO A 258 5.87 -13.37 17.15
C PRO A 258 5.40 -12.40 18.26
N ALA A 259 4.21 -12.64 18.82
CA ALA A 259 3.57 -11.73 19.79
C ALA A 259 4.43 -11.40 21.04
N ASN A 260 5.34 -12.29 21.45
CA ASN A 260 6.24 -12.13 22.58
C ASN A 260 7.68 -11.74 22.19
N TYR A 261 7.90 -11.31 20.94
CA TYR A 261 9.22 -10.89 20.47
C TYR A 261 9.78 -9.73 21.30
N ASN A 262 10.95 -9.94 21.91
CA ASN A 262 11.60 -8.96 22.81
C ASN A 262 13.12 -8.84 22.56
N ASP A 263 13.61 -9.24 21.40
CA ASP A 263 15.03 -9.13 21.06
C ASP A 263 15.42 -7.65 20.84
N PRO A 264 16.32 -7.08 21.66
CA PRO A 264 16.74 -5.69 21.54
C PRO A 264 17.78 -5.47 20.43
N THR A 265 18.27 -6.53 19.79
CA THR A 265 19.27 -6.46 18.73
C THR A 265 18.77 -5.60 17.58
N PRO A 266 19.55 -4.61 17.11
CA PRO A 266 19.26 -3.89 15.88
C PRO A 266 19.34 -4.84 14.68
N ARG A 267 18.18 -5.30 14.22
CA ARG A 267 18.03 -6.24 13.12
C ARG A 267 17.37 -5.59 11.92
N ILE A 268 17.67 -6.10 10.72
CA ILE A 268 16.93 -5.76 9.50
C ILE A 268 15.42 -5.95 9.74
N TRP A 269 14.65 -4.96 9.34
CA TRP A 269 13.21 -4.96 9.46
C TRP A 269 12.53 -4.21 8.31
N SER A 270 12.84 -4.62 7.08
CA SER A 270 12.23 -4.04 5.87
C SER A 270 10.71 -4.16 5.91
N ALA A 271 9.99 -3.18 5.38
CA ALA A 271 8.53 -3.16 5.45
C ALA A 271 7.88 -3.06 4.07
N ASP A 272 7.64 -1.85 3.58
CA ASP A 272 6.83 -1.63 2.39
C ASP A 272 7.69 -1.50 1.13
N ILE A 273 7.09 -1.77 -0.02
CA ILE A 273 7.72 -1.61 -1.33
C ILE A 273 6.72 -0.98 -2.29
N ARG A 274 7.11 0.11 -2.95
CA ARG A 274 6.27 0.84 -3.90
C ARG A 274 7.04 1.19 -5.16
N ILE A 275 6.34 1.24 -6.28
CA ILE A 275 6.89 1.66 -7.58
C ILE A 275 6.14 2.90 -8.06
N THR A 276 6.84 3.83 -8.71
CA THR A 276 6.19 5.01 -9.29
C THR A 276 5.24 4.61 -10.42
N PRO A 277 4.16 5.37 -10.68
CA PRO A 277 3.18 5.04 -11.72
C PRO A 277 3.77 4.93 -13.14
N ASN A 278 4.85 5.65 -13.42
CA ASN A 278 5.61 5.53 -14.68
C ASN A 278 6.61 4.35 -14.70
N GLY A 279 6.74 3.60 -13.60
CA GLY A 279 7.60 2.44 -13.47
C GLY A 279 9.10 2.75 -13.37
N HIS A 280 9.52 4.02 -13.29
CA HIS A 280 10.94 4.40 -13.34
C HIS A 280 11.67 4.24 -12.00
N PHE A 281 10.96 4.35 -10.87
CA PHE A 281 11.57 4.31 -9.55
C PHE A 281 10.83 3.38 -8.60
N LEU A 282 11.60 2.67 -7.77
CA LEU A 282 11.09 1.76 -6.74
C LEU A 282 11.67 2.16 -5.38
N TYR A 283 10.86 2.12 -4.34
CA TYR A 283 11.23 2.53 -2.99
C TYR A 283 10.87 1.45 -1.98
N VAL A 284 11.77 1.21 -1.02
CA VAL A 284 11.60 0.23 0.06
C VAL A 284 11.83 0.90 1.41
N THR A 285 10.96 0.66 2.38
CA THR A 285 11.14 1.16 3.75
C THR A 285 11.88 0.15 4.64
N GLU A 286 12.66 0.66 5.59
CA GLU A 286 13.35 -0.14 6.61
C GLU A 286 13.12 0.46 8.00
N ARG A 287 12.49 -0.34 8.88
CA ARG A 287 11.98 0.13 10.18
C ARG A 287 13.08 0.43 11.19
N THR A 288 14.13 -0.38 11.25
CA THR A 288 15.14 -0.26 12.32
C THR A 288 16.04 0.96 12.13
N SER A 289 16.53 1.19 10.91
CA SER A 289 17.33 2.35 10.51
C SER A 289 16.50 3.59 10.20
N SER A 290 15.17 3.45 10.14
CA SER A 290 14.23 4.53 9.80
C SER A 290 14.52 5.19 8.46
N THR A 291 14.61 4.37 7.41
CA THR A 291 15.01 4.83 6.08
C THR A 291 14.07 4.38 4.97
N VAL A 292 14.15 5.10 3.85
CA VAL A 292 13.65 4.67 2.55
C VAL A 292 14.83 4.54 1.60
N THR A 293 14.98 3.37 0.98
CA THR A 293 15.98 3.10 -0.07
C THR A 293 15.31 3.15 -1.44
N GLY A 294 15.91 3.89 -2.38
CA GLY A 294 15.39 4.10 -3.72
C GLY A 294 16.22 3.43 -4.81
N TYR A 295 15.55 2.97 -5.86
CA TYR A 295 16.12 2.30 -7.02
C TYR A 295 15.58 2.89 -8.31
N ARG A 296 16.42 2.97 -9.32
CA ARG A 296 15.99 3.14 -10.72
C ARG A 296 15.65 1.77 -11.27
N VAL A 297 14.51 1.67 -11.94
CA VAL A 297 14.08 0.45 -12.64
C VAL A 297 14.43 0.59 -14.12
N ASN A 298 15.14 -0.39 -14.67
CA ASN A 298 15.41 -0.45 -16.10
C ASN A 298 14.10 -0.76 -16.86
N LYS A 299 13.75 0.08 -17.84
CA LYS A 299 12.48 -0.07 -18.59
C LYS A 299 12.40 -1.36 -19.42
N ASP A 300 13.53 -1.93 -19.82
CA ASP A 300 13.57 -3.06 -20.76
C ASP A 300 13.50 -4.39 -20.01
N ASP A 301 14.33 -4.55 -18.98
CA ASP A 301 14.49 -5.80 -18.23
C ASP A 301 14.07 -5.74 -16.75
N GLY A 302 13.63 -4.57 -16.27
CA GLY A 302 13.19 -4.36 -14.88
C GLY A 302 14.31 -4.36 -13.83
N LYS A 303 15.58 -4.47 -14.22
CA LYS A 303 16.68 -4.51 -13.25
C LYS A 303 16.74 -3.23 -12.41
N LEU A 304 17.04 -3.40 -11.13
CA LEU A 304 17.18 -2.32 -10.17
C LEU A 304 18.62 -1.79 -10.14
N THR A 305 18.77 -0.46 -10.15
CA THR A 305 20.02 0.24 -9.87
C THR A 305 19.83 1.11 -8.65
N LEU A 306 20.64 0.91 -7.61
CA LEU A 306 20.55 1.67 -6.36
C LEU A 306 20.78 3.16 -6.62
N ILE A 307 19.87 4.00 -6.11
CA ILE A 307 20.00 5.47 -6.14
C ILE A 307 20.60 5.97 -4.83
N GLY A 308 20.02 5.55 -3.71
CA GLY A 308 20.39 6.04 -2.39
C GLY A 308 19.46 5.55 -1.29
N SER A 309 19.74 5.95 -0.05
CA SER A 309 18.94 5.66 1.14
C SER A 309 18.86 6.92 1.98
N TRP A 310 17.64 7.34 2.33
CA TRP A 310 17.35 8.60 3.00
C TRP A 310 16.66 8.34 4.35
N PRO A 311 17.05 9.07 5.41
CA PRO A 311 16.32 9.03 6.68
C PRO A 311 14.91 9.58 6.48
N VAL A 312 13.95 8.94 7.12
CA VAL A 312 12.53 9.33 7.12
C VAL A 312 11.97 9.26 8.54
N GLU A 313 10.65 9.32 8.66
CA GLU A 313 9.87 9.17 9.88
C GLU A 313 10.28 7.90 10.64
N LYS A 314 10.34 7.98 11.97
CA LYS A 314 10.86 6.89 12.79
C LYS A 314 10.02 5.62 12.65
N GLN A 315 10.69 4.51 12.35
CA GLN A 315 10.09 3.19 12.13
C GLN A 315 9.06 3.19 10.96
N PRO A 316 9.48 3.51 9.72
CA PRO A 316 8.61 3.69 8.57
C PRO A 316 8.02 2.36 8.09
N ARG A 317 6.73 2.13 8.39
CA ARG A 317 6.06 0.88 8.00
C ARG A 317 5.25 1.01 6.71
N GLY A 318 4.71 2.18 6.43
CA GLY A 318 3.86 2.42 5.26
C GLY A 318 4.37 3.60 4.45
N ILE A 319 4.41 3.44 3.13
CA ILE A 319 4.61 4.53 2.18
C ILE A 319 3.56 4.46 1.07
N ALA A 320 3.26 5.61 0.49
CA ALA A 320 2.48 5.70 -0.73
C ALA A 320 3.08 6.74 -1.68
N ILE A 321 2.84 6.59 -2.99
CA ILE A 321 3.33 7.49 -4.03
C ILE A 321 2.13 8.11 -4.75
N SER A 322 2.18 9.41 -5.04
CA SER A 322 1.13 10.12 -5.78
C SER A 322 0.94 9.57 -7.17
N GLN A 323 -0.29 9.68 -7.68
CA GLN A 323 -0.67 9.16 -9.00
C GLN A 323 0.13 9.81 -10.14
N ASP A 324 0.60 11.03 -9.95
CA ASP A 324 1.51 11.73 -10.86
C ASP A 324 3.00 11.40 -10.64
N GLY A 325 3.31 10.58 -9.63
CA GLY A 325 4.67 10.14 -9.29
C GLY A 325 5.58 11.21 -8.69
N LYS A 326 5.06 12.39 -8.34
CA LYS A 326 5.87 13.51 -7.82
C LYS A 326 6.15 13.44 -6.34
N TRP A 327 5.28 12.79 -5.56
CA TRP A 327 5.31 12.83 -4.12
C TRP A 327 5.34 11.42 -3.53
N LEU A 328 6.18 11.22 -2.53
CA LEU A 328 6.15 10.06 -1.65
C LEU A 328 5.72 10.53 -0.26
N VAL A 329 4.77 9.84 0.34
CA VAL A 329 4.35 10.05 1.73
C VAL A 329 4.81 8.85 2.57
N ALA A 330 5.40 9.12 3.72
CA ALA A 330 5.87 8.10 4.66
C ALA A 330 5.27 8.31 6.04
N SER A 331 4.71 7.23 6.61
CA SER A 331 4.29 7.18 8.02
C SER A 331 5.24 6.29 8.82
N GLY A 332 5.45 6.63 10.08
CA GLY A 332 6.31 5.88 10.99
C GLY A 332 5.58 5.47 12.26
N GLU A 333 5.70 4.19 12.65
CA GLU A 333 5.03 3.62 13.83
C GLU A 333 5.42 4.33 15.13
N LYS A 334 6.56 5.03 15.16
CA LYS A 334 7.09 5.77 16.32
C LYS A 334 7.32 7.25 16.02
N SER A 335 6.62 7.80 15.04
CA SER A 335 6.71 9.19 14.62
C SER A 335 5.44 9.94 14.99
N ASP A 336 5.57 11.14 15.56
CA ASP A 336 4.44 12.03 15.83
C ASP A 336 3.96 12.80 14.58
N VAL A 337 4.59 12.51 13.43
CA VAL A 337 4.30 13.16 12.15
C VAL A 337 4.31 12.15 11.00
N THR A 338 3.49 12.44 9.99
CA THR A 338 3.59 11.87 8.64
C THR A 338 4.39 12.84 7.76
N GLY A 339 5.36 12.34 7.00
CA GLY A 339 6.21 13.16 6.14
C GLY A 339 5.86 13.07 4.66
N SER A 340 6.13 14.14 3.92
CA SER A 340 6.05 14.18 2.46
C SER A 340 7.37 14.54 1.82
N TYR A 341 7.67 13.87 0.70
CA TYR A 341 8.95 13.92 0.01
C TYR A 341 8.71 14.14 -1.49
N ALA A 342 9.40 15.12 -2.07
CA ALA A 342 9.50 15.27 -3.51
C ALA A 342 10.35 14.14 -4.09
N ILE A 343 9.84 13.49 -5.14
CA ILE A 343 10.60 12.58 -5.98
C ILE A 343 11.21 13.39 -7.12
N ASN A 344 12.53 13.44 -7.20
CA ASN A 344 13.17 14.06 -8.36
C ASN A 344 12.86 13.24 -9.63
N PRO A 345 12.25 13.84 -10.67
CA PRO A 345 11.71 13.08 -11.80
C PRO A 345 12.78 12.40 -12.68
N HIS A 346 14.04 12.84 -12.58
CA HIS A 346 15.13 12.29 -13.37
C HIS A 346 15.99 11.31 -12.58
N SER A 347 16.28 11.64 -11.33
CA SER A 347 17.20 10.86 -10.47
C SER A 347 16.51 9.90 -9.52
N GLY A 348 15.24 10.13 -9.16
CA GLY A 348 14.51 9.39 -8.12
C GLY A 348 14.98 9.72 -6.70
N VAL A 349 15.79 10.77 -6.53
CA VAL A 349 16.22 11.24 -5.21
C VAL A 349 15.03 11.81 -4.44
N LEU A 350 14.89 11.41 -3.17
CA LEU A 350 13.89 11.95 -2.26
C LEU A 350 14.40 13.22 -1.56
N LYS A 351 13.54 14.24 -1.50
CA LYS A 351 13.76 15.45 -0.69
C LYS A 351 12.53 15.73 0.16
N LYS A 352 12.68 15.81 1.48
CA LYS A 352 11.57 16.18 2.37
C LYS A 352 11.08 17.59 2.03
N VAL A 353 9.76 17.75 1.88
CA VAL A 353 9.11 19.02 1.54
C VAL A 353 8.04 19.44 2.54
N GLY A 354 7.55 18.50 3.35
CA GLY A 354 6.58 18.80 4.39
C GLY A 354 6.43 17.67 5.39
N SER A 355 5.63 17.96 6.40
CA SER A 355 5.11 16.99 7.37
C SER A 355 3.85 17.55 8.01
N ALA A 356 2.99 16.67 8.50
CA ALA A 356 1.81 17.02 9.27
C ALA A 356 1.70 16.10 10.51
N PRO A 357 1.03 16.54 11.59
CA PRO A 357 0.82 15.72 12.78
C PRO A 357 0.20 14.36 12.44
N ALA A 358 0.62 13.33 13.16
CA ALA A 358 0.06 11.99 13.08
C ALA A 358 -0.25 11.48 14.50
N GLY A 359 -1.27 10.64 14.60
CA GLY A 359 -1.59 9.85 15.79
C GLY A 359 -0.65 8.67 15.97
N GLY A 360 -0.90 7.91 17.03
CA GLY A 360 -0.05 6.81 17.44
C GLY A 360 -0.07 5.61 16.48
N ASP A 361 1.08 4.94 16.35
CA ASP A 361 1.28 3.76 15.51
C ASP A 361 0.80 3.99 14.06
N ALA A 362 1.24 5.12 13.47
CA ALA A 362 0.93 5.50 12.09
C ALA A 362 1.63 4.56 11.08
N ASN A 363 0.91 3.59 10.53
CA ASN A 363 1.55 2.39 9.99
C ASN A 363 1.06 1.88 8.63
N TRP A 364 0.12 2.60 8.01
CA TRP A 364 -0.32 2.37 6.64
C TRP A 364 -0.65 3.69 5.97
N VAL A 365 -0.31 3.83 4.69
CA VAL A 365 -0.61 5.03 3.90
C VAL A 365 -1.27 4.61 2.59
N THR A 366 -2.35 5.29 2.22
CA THR A 366 -2.92 5.24 0.87
C THR A 366 -3.32 6.64 0.43
N MET A 367 -3.58 6.84 -0.86
CA MET A 367 -3.98 8.14 -1.38
C MET A 367 -4.88 8.03 -2.62
N VAL A 368 -5.68 9.06 -2.81
CA VAL A 368 -6.61 9.22 -3.94
C VAL A 368 -6.46 10.62 -4.51
N THR A 369 -6.64 10.76 -5.81
CA THR A 369 -6.70 12.06 -6.50
C THR A 369 -8.00 12.11 -7.27
N PHE A 370 -8.81 13.14 -7.01
CA PHE A 370 -10.03 13.42 -7.75
C PHE A 370 -9.83 14.65 -8.64
N ASN A 371 -10.37 14.61 -9.87
CA ASN A 371 -10.28 15.68 -10.86
C ASN A 371 -11.60 16.43 -11.02
#